data_AF-A0AA40VXI3-F1
#
_entry.id   AF-A0AA40VXI3-F1
#
_cell.length_a   1.000
_cell.length_b   1.000
_cell.length_c   1.000
_cell.angle_alpha   90.00
_cell.angle_beta   90.00
_cell.angle_gamma   90.00
#
_symmetry.space_group_name_H-M   'P 1'
#
loop_
_entity.id
_entity.type
_entity.pdbx_description
1 polymer ?
#
loop_
_entity_poly.entity_id
_entity_poly.type
_entity_poly.pdbx_seq_one_letter_code
_entity_poly.pdbx_strand_id
1 'polypeptide(L)'
;MEHASWDFELERPVEHQGSWSIAYVLVPPAAGAPQERIAVEERFASAQVAIDEATRLAQIHVADLNGDTASFEKPTDTEVPFGKNPRF
;
A
#
# COMPACT_ATOMS: atom_id res chain seq x y z
N MET A 1 16.20 17.23 -13.61
CA MET A 1 14.85 16.97 -14.14
C MET A 1 14.19 16.10 -13.11
N GLU A 2 13.17 16.61 -12.43
CA GLU A 2 12.38 15.79 -11.51
C GLU A 2 11.69 14.74 -12.37
N HIS A 3 12.03 13.46 -12.18
CA HIS A 3 11.30 12.37 -12.80
C HIS A 3 9.90 12.42 -12.19
N ALA A 4 8.93 12.93 -12.93
CA ALA A 4 7.55 12.85 -12.52
C ALA A 4 7.18 11.35 -12.53
N SER A 5 6.95 10.79 -11.33
CA SER A 5 6.55 9.41 -11.10
C SER A 5 5.05 9.32 -10.83
N TRP A 6 4.45 8.16 -11.06
CA TRP A 6 3.12 7.87 -10.53
C TRP A 6 3.13 7.97 -9.01
N ASP A 7 2.01 8.44 -8.47
CA ASP A 7 1.75 8.52 -7.03
C ASP A 7 0.32 8.01 -6.75
N PHE A 8 -0.10 8.02 -5.50
CA PHE A 8 -1.45 7.62 -5.10
C PHE A 8 -2.02 8.46 -3.96
N GLU A 9 -3.35 8.52 -3.91
CA GLU A 9 -4.12 9.12 -2.82
C GLU A 9 -5.10 8.10 -2.26
N LEU A 10 -5.27 8.05 -0.95
CA LEU A 10 -6.29 7.21 -0.31
C LEU A 10 -7.60 7.97 -0.20
N GLU A 11 -8.71 7.32 -0.54
CA GLU A 11 -10.02 7.82 -0.17
C GLU A 11 -10.31 7.57 1.31
N ARG A 12 -11.26 8.32 1.85
CA ARG A 12 -11.75 8.10 3.21
C ARG A 12 -12.44 6.73 3.29
N PRO A 13 -12.07 5.86 4.25
CA PRO A 13 -12.78 4.60 4.47
C PRO A 13 -14.26 4.84 4.78
N VAL A 14 -15.11 3.98 4.24
CA VAL A 14 -16.56 4.00 4.44
C VAL A 14 -16.98 2.75 5.18
N GLU A 15 -17.71 2.94 6.28
CA GLU A 15 -18.34 1.87 7.04
C GLU A 15 -19.72 1.56 6.47
N HIS A 16 -20.01 0.27 6.35
CA HIS A 16 -21.30 -0.25 5.93
C HIS A 16 -21.59 -1.56 6.67
N GLN A 17 -22.55 -1.52 7.60
CA GLN A 17 -23.04 -2.69 8.36
C GLN A 17 -21.96 -3.42 9.16
N GLY A 18 -21.09 -2.68 9.83
CA GLY A 18 -19.99 -3.20 10.64
C GLY A 18 -18.78 -3.66 9.81
N SER A 19 -18.81 -3.44 8.49
CA SER A 19 -17.70 -3.73 7.58
C SER A 19 -17.16 -2.45 6.97
N TRP A 20 -15.85 -2.35 6.81
CA TRP A 20 -15.19 -1.19 6.23
C TRP A 20 -14.75 -1.48 4.80
N SER A 21 -14.89 -0.48 3.94
CA SER A 21 -14.43 -0.50 2.55
C SER A 21 -13.65 0.77 2.26
N ILE A 22 -12.79 0.73 1.25
CA ILE A 22 -11.93 1.86 0.89
C ILE A 22 -11.56 1.75 -0.59
N ALA A 23 -11.16 2.87 -1.18
CA ALA A 23 -10.55 2.94 -2.49
C ALA A 23 -9.30 3.82 -2.43
N TYR A 24 -8.46 3.69 -3.43
CA TYR A 24 -7.34 4.60 -3.65
C TYR A 24 -7.36 5.10 -5.09
N VAL A 25 -6.73 6.23 -5.33
CA VAL A 25 -6.67 6.90 -6.63
C VAL A 25 -5.21 6.95 -7.06
N LEU A 26 -4.93 6.47 -8.27
CA LEU A 26 -3.62 6.61 -8.91
C LEU A 26 -3.52 7.99 -9.56
N VAL A 27 -2.45 8.69 -9.22
CA VAL A 27 -2.17 10.04 -9.69
C VAL A 27 -1.07 9.95 -10.75
N PRO A 28 -1.37 10.29 -12.03
CA PRO A 28 -0.38 10.22 -13.09
C PRO A 28 0.65 11.35 -12.96
N PRO A 29 1.89 11.12 -13.41
CA PRO A 29 2.96 12.12 -13.37
C PRO A 29 2.73 13.33 -14.28
N ALA A 30 1.88 13.16 -15.31
CA ALA A 30 1.58 14.20 -16.28
C ALA A 30 0.33 14.98 -15.90
N ALA A 31 0.45 16.29 -15.72
CA ALA A 31 -0.69 17.17 -15.49
C ALA A 31 -1.71 17.06 -16.65
N GLY A 32 -2.96 16.74 -16.31
CA GLY A 32 -4.05 16.58 -17.28
C GLY A 32 -4.28 15.14 -17.76
N ALA A 33 -3.44 14.17 -17.37
CA ALA A 33 -3.76 12.76 -17.53
C ALA A 33 -4.88 12.35 -16.55
N PRO A 34 -5.74 11.39 -16.93
CA PRO A 34 -6.83 10.95 -16.07
C PRO A 34 -6.28 10.22 -14.84
N GLN A 35 -6.82 10.58 -13.66
CA GLN A 35 -6.64 9.78 -12.45
C GLN A 35 -7.46 8.50 -12.55
N GLU A 36 -6.96 7.42 -11.94
CA GLU A 36 -7.64 6.13 -11.92
C GLU A 36 -8.04 5.75 -10.50
N ARG A 37 -9.33 5.53 -10.27
CA ARG A 37 -9.84 5.12 -8.96
C ARG A 37 -9.99 3.60 -8.88
N ILE A 38 -9.36 3.00 -7.88
CA ILE A 38 -9.36 1.57 -7.64
C ILE A 38 -10.06 1.28 -6.31
N ALA A 39 -11.23 0.62 -6.40
CA ALA A 39 -11.93 0.14 -5.22
C ALA A 39 -11.28 -1.15 -4.70
N VAL A 40 -10.99 -1.19 -3.40
CA VAL A 40 -10.57 -2.44 -2.76
C VAL A 40 -11.83 -3.28 -2.54
N GLU A 41 -11.93 -4.42 -3.24
CA GLU A 41 -13.13 -5.27 -3.21
C GLU A 41 -13.34 -5.96 -1.85
N GLU A 42 -12.30 -6.06 -1.04
CA GLU A 42 -12.33 -6.66 0.28
C GLU A 42 -13.06 -5.78 1.31
N ARG A 43 -13.72 -6.44 2.27
CA ARG A 43 -14.36 -5.80 3.41
C ARG A 43 -13.56 -6.08 4.68
N PHE A 44 -13.28 -5.03 5.43
CA PHE A 44 -12.38 -5.08 6.58
C PHE A 44 -13.13 -4.93 7.91
N ALA A 45 -12.57 -5.52 8.96
CA ALA A 45 -13.13 -5.43 10.31
C ALA A 45 -12.97 -4.03 10.94
N SER A 46 -12.07 -3.19 10.42
CA SER A 46 -11.86 -1.83 10.92
C SER A 46 -11.38 -0.90 9.80
N ALA A 47 -11.55 0.41 10.03
CA ALA A 47 -11.05 1.45 9.13
C ALA A 47 -9.52 1.38 8.96
N GLN A 48 -8.79 1.08 10.04
CA GLN A 48 -7.33 1.03 10.00
C GLN A 48 -6.84 -0.11 9.11
N VAL A 49 -7.44 -1.29 9.22
CA VAL A 49 -7.08 -2.44 8.37
C VAL A 49 -7.37 -2.13 6.90
N ALA A 50 -8.48 -1.44 6.61
CA ALA A 50 -8.78 -0.97 5.25
C ALA A 50 -7.70 -0.01 4.72
N ILE A 51 -7.28 0.97 5.54
CA ILE A 51 -6.23 1.93 5.19
C ILE A 51 -4.91 1.21 4.93
N ASP A 52 -4.49 0.32 5.82
CA ASP A 52 -3.23 -0.41 5.72
C ASP A 52 -3.19 -1.24 4.43
N GLU A 53 -4.28 -1.96 4.13
CA GLU A 53 -4.37 -2.79 2.94
C GLU A 53 -4.44 -1.97 1.64
N ALA A 54 -5.23 -0.88 1.61
CA ALA A 54 -5.26 0.02 0.46
C ALA A 54 -3.91 0.67 0.21
N THR A 55 -3.19 1.07 1.26
CA THR A 55 -1.84 1.61 1.18
C THR A 55 -0.88 0.59 0.57
N ARG A 56 -0.92 -0.65 1.07
CA ARG A 56 -0.09 -1.75 0.56
C ARG A 56 -0.35 -2.00 -0.91
N LEU A 57 -1.61 -2.08 -1.33
CA LEU A 57 -1.99 -2.30 -2.72
C LEU A 57 -1.58 -1.13 -3.62
N ALA A 58 -1.81 0.10 -3.18
CA ALA A 58 -1.45 1.30 -3.95
C ALA A 58 0.07 1.41 -4.15
N GLN A 59 0.87 1.11 -3.13
CA GLN A 59 2.34 1.10 -3.22
C GLN A 59 2.85 0.08 -4.23
N ILE A 60 2.28 -1.14 -4.22
CA ILE A 60 2.63 -2.17 -5.22
C ILE A 60 2.31 -1.66 -6.63
N HIS A 61 1.15 -1.05 -6.80
CA HIS A 61 0.68 -0.57 -8.10
C HIS A 61 1.56 0.57 -8.64
N VAL A 62 1.87 1.54 -7.78
CA VAL A 62 2.75 2.66 -8.13
C VAL A 62 4.17 2.17 -8.47
N ALA A 63 4.70 1.21 -7.71
CA ALA A 63 6.00 0.64 -8.01
C ALA A 63 6.01 -0.04 -9.40
N ASP A 64 5.00 -0.86 -9.69
CA ASP A 64 4.83 -1.50 -11.00
C ASP A 64 4.77 -0.47 -12.14
N LEU A 65 3.97 0.60 -11.98
CA LEU A 65 3.82 1.67 -12.97
C LEU A 65 5.10 2.50 -13.19
N ASN A 66 5.91 2.66 -12.14
CA ASN A 66 7.18 3.37 -12.23
C ASN A 66 8.33 2.47 -12.74
N GLY A 67 8.08 1.17 -12.95
CA GLY A 67 9.10 0.20 -13.30
C GLY A 67 10.05 -0.12 -12.14
N ASP A 68 9.68 0.26 -10.92
CA ASP A 68 10.33 -0.17 -9.70
C ASP A 68 9.81 -1.57 -9.35
N THR A 69 10.71 -2.53 -9.12
CA THR A 69 10.27 -3.73 -8.40
C THR A 69 9.81 -3.30 -7.02
N ALA A 70 8.53 -3.49 -6.70
CA ALA A 70 8.03 -3.38 -5.33
C ALA A 70 8.88 -4.33 -4.45
N SER A 71 9.94 -3.79 -3.85
CA SER A 71 10.85 -4.56 -3.03
C SER A 71 10.12 -4.90 -1.75
N PHE A 72 9.43 -6.03 -1.75
CA PHE A 72 9.11 -6.76 -0.55
C PHE A 72 10.42 -7.33 0.01
N GLU A 73 11.32 -6.47 0.47
CA GLU A 73 12.40 -6.93 1.33
C GLU A 73 11.76 -7.50 2.58
N LYS A 74 11.74 -8.84 2.67
CA LYS A 74 11.54 -9.52 3.95
C LYS A 74 12.56 -8.94 4.92
N PRO A 75 12.20 -8.69 6.19
CA PRO A 75 13.15 -8.24 7.18
C PRO A 75 14.33 -9.21 7.17
N THR A 76 15.50 -8.67 6.82
CA THR A 76 16.76 -9.42 6.86
C THR A 76 16.98 -9.83 8.31
N ASP A 77 17.32 -11.10 8.52
CA ASP A 77 17.52 -11.78 9.81
C ASP A 77 18.66 -11.16 10.67
N THR A 78 19.12 -9.97 10.32
CA THR A 78 20.32 -9.32 10.85
C THR A 78 20.02 -8.36 12.02
N GLU A 79 18.75 -8.14 12.38
CA GLU A 79 18.35 -7.29 13.52
C GLU A 79 17.62 -8.05 14.64
N VAL A 80 17.97 -9.32 14.88
CA VAL A 80 17.58 -10.02 16.11
C VAL A 80 18.78 -10.18 17.04
N PRO A 81 19.05 -9.24 17.98
CA PRO A 81 20.12 -9.40 18.96
C PRO A 81 19.72 -10.27 20.17
N PHE A 82 18.57 -10.93 20.15
CA PHE A 82 18.12 -11.76 21.27
C PHE A 82 18.46 -13.24 21.08
N GLY A 83 19.66 -13.60 21.54
CA GLY A 83 19.86 -14.77 22.41
C GLY A 83 19.95 -16.14 21.77
N LYS A 84 21.08 -16.47 21.12
CA LYS A 84 21.56 -17.86 21.11
C LYS A 84 22.01 -18.23 22.53
N ASN A 85 21.16 -18.92 23.27
CA ASN A 85 21.54 -19.61 24.49
C ASN A 85 21.03 -21.05 24.43
N PRO A 86 21.76 -21.99 23.79
CA PRO A 86 21.39 -23.39 23.84
C PRO A 86 21.83 -23.95 25.20
N ARG A 87 20.86 -24.21 26.09
CA ARG A 87 21.04 -25.18 27.17
C ARG A 87 20.59 -26.55 26.66
N PHE A 88 21.51 -27.26 26.02
CA PHE A 88 21.57 -28.72 26.01
C PHE A 88 23.04 -29.13 25.91
#